data_AF-A0A2C1LGE8-F1
#
_entry.id   AF-A0A2C1LGE8-F1
#
_cell.length_a   1.000
_cell.length_b   1.000
_cell.length_c   1.000
_cell.angle_alpha   90.00
_cell.angle_beta   90.00
_cell.angle_gamma   90.00
#
_symmetry.space_group_name_H-M   'P 1'
#
loop_
_entity.id
_entity.type
_entity.pdbx_description
1 polymer ?
#
loop_
_entity_poly.entity_id
_entity_poly.type
_entity_poly.pdbx_seq_one_letter_code
_entity_poly.pdbx_strand_id
1 'polypeptide(L)'
;MSIVIENQKPISFFDLFFKNHPTENDVFVIEANEKYFIFEHDTVIDMIKNFAQKDQDYIRRQLQLYNYLNQDLRICLMQIASDYIRRLIGDHYKKECKILPLHSFYYRN
;
A
#
# COMPACT_ATOMS: atom_id res chain seq x y z
N MET A 1 -7.34 -3.25 42.89
CA MET A 1 -6.74 -2.57 41.72
C MET A 1 -6.21 -3.68 40.83
N SER A 2 -7.08 -4.21 39.96
CA SER A 2 -6.75 -5.31 39.06
C SER A 2 -6.50 -4.69 37.70
N ILE A 3 -5.24 -4.45 37.36
CA ILE A 3 -4.87 -4.05 36.01
C ILE A 3 -5.11 -5.29 35.17
N VAL A 4 -6.24 -5.31 34.44
CA VAL A 4 -6.49 -6.27 33.37
C VAL A 4 -5.41 -5.98 32.34
N ILE A 5 -4.33 -6.76 32.38
CA ILE A 5 -3.36 -6.80 31.29
C ILE A 5 -4.13 -7.48 30.16
N GLU A 6 -4.87 -6.68 29.40
CA GLU A 6 -5.31 -7.09 28.07
C GLU A 6 -4.07 -7.62 27.36
N ASN A 7 -4.17 -8.81 26.78
CA ASN A 7 -3.18 -9.35 25.85
C ASN A 7 -3.12 -8.41 24.63
N GLN A 8 -2.53 -7.23 24.81
CA GLN A 8 -2.32 -6.26 23.75
C GLN A 8 -1.30 -6.91 22.83
N LYS A 9 -1.79 -7.49 21.73
CA LYS A 9 -0.93 -7.84 20.60
C LYS A 9 -0.05 -6.62 20.33
N PRO A 10 1.27 -6.80 20.18
CA PRO A 10 2.15 -5.68 19.91
C PRO A 10 1.58 -4.90 18.71
N ILE A 11 1.27 -3.62 18.93
CA ILE A 11 0.71 -2.75 17.90
C ILE A 11 1.71 -2.76 16.75
N SER A 12 1.25 -3.15 15.54
CA SER A 12 2.17 -3.24 14.41
C SER A 12 2.71 -1.85 14.09
N PHE A 13 3.94 -1.79 13.56
CA PHE A 13 4.52 -0.53 13.09
C PHE A 13 3.54 0.21 12.16
N PHE A 14 2.89 -0.51 11.24
CA PHE A 14 1.98 0.07 10.25
C PHE A 14 0.73 0.67 10.91
N ASP A 15 0.13 -0.03 11.88
CA ASP A 15 -1.04 0.49 12.60
C ASP A 15 -0.70 1.80 13.33
N LEU A 16 0.44 1.83 14.03
CA LEU A 16 0.87 3.04 14.74
C LEU A 16 1.24 4.16 13.75
N PHE A 17 1.91 3.82 12.66
CA PHE A 17 2.38 4.78 11.67
C PHE A 17 1.19 5.49 10.98
N PHE A 18 0.22 4.75 10.47
CA PHE A 18 -0.95 5.32 9.77
C PHE A 18 -1.96 5.96 10.74
N LYS A 19 -1.98 5.56 12.01
CA LYS A 19 -2.73 6.30 13.04
C LYS A 19 -2.18 7.72 13.24
N ASN A 20 -0.86 7.88 13.17
CA ASN A 20 -0.19 9.17 13.37
C ASN A 20 -0.09 10.00 12.07
N HIS A 21 -0.16 9.34 10.91
CA HIS A 21 -0.08 9.96 9.59
C HIS A 21 -1.26 9.47 8.74
N PRO A 22 -2.49 9.94 9.05
CA PRO A 22 -3.68 9.48 8.37
C PRO A 22 -3.61 9.85 6.89
N THR A 23 -3.87 8.87 6.03
CA THR A 23 -4.04 9.06 4.59
C THR A 23 -5.52 9.06 4.26
N GLU A 24 -5.96 9.95 3.37
CA GLU A 24 -7.31 9.85 2.80
C GLU A 24 -7.46 8.53 2.07
N ASN A 25 -8.51 7.76 2.40
CA ASN A 25 -8.81 6.54 1.68
C ASN A 25 -9.41 6.89 0.31
N ASP A 26 -8.59 6.82 -0.73
CA ASP A 26 -8.99 6.97 -2.12
C ASP A 26 -8.83 5.65 -2.88
N VAL A 27 -9.48 5.54 -4.04
CA VAL A 27 -9.46 4.36 -4.91
C VAL A 27 -8.58 4.65 -6.13
N PHE A 28 -7.72 3.71 -6.47
CA PHE A 28 -6.89 3.80 -7.67
C PHE A 28 -6.88 2.47 -8.43
N VAL A 29 -6.53 2.56 -9.72
CA VAL A 29 -6.49 1.42 -10.61
C VAL A 29 -5.06 1.20 -11.08
N ILE A 30 -4.63 -0.05 -11.08
CA ILE A 30 -3.36 -0.47 -11.69
C ILE A 30 -3.71 -1.25 -12.96
N GLU A 31 -3.32 -0.72 -14.10
CA GLU A 31 -3.36 -1.45 -15.37
C GLU A 31 -2.05 -2.22 -15.53
N ALA A 32 -2.15 -3.54 -15.69
CA ALA A 32 -1.00 -4.39 -15.96
C ALA A 32 -1.42 -5.58 -16.83
N ASN A 33 -0.68 -5.79 -17.93
CA ASN A 33 -0.95 -6.85 -18.91
C ASN A 33 -2.42 -6.89 -19.38
N GLU A 34 -2.97 -5.74 -19.76
CA GLU A 34 -4.38 -5.58 -20.22
C GLU A 34 -5.43 -5.97 -19.18
N LYS A 35 -5.02 -6.17 -17.93
CA LYS A 35 -5.89 -6.38 -16.77
C LYS A 35 -5.87 -5.13 -15.89
N TYR A 36 -6.99 -4.88 -15.22
CA TYR A 36 -7.16 -3.78 -14.28
C TYR A 36 -7.30 -4.34 -12.87
N PHE A 37 -6.55 -3.77 -11.94
CA PHE A 37 -6.58 -4.12 -10.52
C PHE A 37 -7.00 -2.87 -9.74
N ILE A 38 -8.07 -2.97 -8.97
CA ILE A 38 -8.60 -1.84 -8.19
C ILE A 38 -8.11 -1.98 -6.76
N PHE A 39 -7.60 -0.89 -6.19
CA PHE A 39 -7.10 -0.84 -4.83
C PHE A 39 -7.67 0.37 -4.10
N GLU A 40 -7.96 0.15 -2.81
CA GLU A 40 -8.16 1.20 -1.82
C GLU A 40 -6.88 1.32 -0.98
N HIS A 41 -6.56 2.51 -0.49
CA HIS A 41 -5.37 2.73 0.33
C HIS A 41 -5.37 1.86 1.60
N ASP A 42 -6.52 1.75 2.27
CA ASP A 42 -6.67 0.91 3.47
C ASP A 42 -6.43 -0.58 3.16
N THR A 43 -6.90 -1.04 2.00
CA THR A 43 -6.65 -2.42 1.55
C THR A 43 -5.16 -2.68 1.34
N VAL A 44 -4.41 -1.70 0.80
CA VAL A 44 -2.95 -1.82 0.67
C VAL A 44 -2.29 -1.90 2.04
N ILE A 45 -2.71 -1.07 3.01
CA ILE A 45 -2.19 -1.09 4.37
C ILE A 45 -2.38 -2.47 5.02
N ASP A 46 -3.57 -3.07 4.89
CA ASP A 46 -3.84 -4.40 5.42
C ASP A 46 -3.08 -5.50 4.66
N MET A 47 -2.92 -5.35 3.35
CA MET A 47 -2.13 -6.27 2.54
C MET A 47 -0.66 -6.32 3.00
N ILE A 48 -0.05 -5.17 3.31
CA ILE A 48 1.36 -5.07 3.75
C ILE A 48 1.60 -5.90 5.02
N LYS A 49 0.63 -5.94 5.94
CA LYS A 49 0.74 -6.72 7.19
C LYS A 49 0.89 -8.23 6.95
N ASN A 50 0.47 -8.71 5.79
CA ASN A 50 0.54 -10.11 5.40
C ASN A 50 1.78 -10.46 4.55
N PHE A 51 2.63 -9.48 4.23
CA PHE A 51 3.85 -9.71 3.47
C PHE A 51 4.94 -10.40 4.30
N ALA A 52 5.93 -10.97 3.62
CA ALA A 52 7.11 -11.50 4.28
C ALA A 52 7.86 -10.40 5.04
N GLN A 53 8.52 -10.74 6.16
CA GLN A 53 9.21 -9.77 7.02
C GLN A 53 10.18 -8.87 6.25
N LYS A 54 10.92 -9.44 5.28
CA LYS A 54 11.85 -8.68 4.43
C LYS A 54 11.16 -7.58 3.64
N ASP A 55 9.97 -7.86 3.10
CA ASP A 55 9.19 -6.88 2.34
C ASP A 55 8.57 -5.84 3.28
N GLN A 56 8.09 -6.26 4.46
CA GLN A 56 7.61 -5.32 5.48
C GLN A 56 8.72 -4.36 5.94
N ASP A 57 9.94 -4.84 6.14
CA ASP A 57 11.07 -3.99 6.53
C ASP A 57 11.48 -3.02 5.41
N TYR A 58 11.41 -3.45 4.15
CA TYR A 58 11.61 -2.56 3.01
C TYR A 58 10.55 -1.47 2.95
N ILE A 59 9.27 -1.84 3.09
CA ILE A 59 8.14 -0.91 3.05
C ILE A 59 8.18 0.07 4.22
N ARG A 60 8.55 -0.41 5.42
CA ARG A 60 8.78 0.44 6.60
C ARG A 60 9.76 1.57 6.28
N ARG A 61 10.89 1.25 5.63
CA ARG A 61 11.90 2.25 5.25
C ARG A 61 11.36 3.24 4.22
N GLN A 62 10.59 2.78 3.24
CA GLN A 62 9.94 3.66 2.25
C GLN A 62 8.97 4.63 2.92
N LEU A 63 8.07 4.14 3.78
CA LEU A 63 7.10 4.98 4.50
C LEU A 63 7.79 6.03 5.39
N GLN A 64 8.83 5.62 6.12
CA GLN A 64 9.61 6.54 6.95
C GLN A 64 10.30 7.62 6.10
N LEU A 65 10.85 7.25 4.93
CA LEU A 65 11.48 8.20 4.02
C LEU A 65 10.47 9.20 3.45
N TYR A 66 9.32 8.72 2.95
CA TYR A 66 8.26 9.58 2.45
C TYR A 66 7.79 10.57 3.52
N ASN A 67 7.56 10.08 4.74
CA ASN A 67 7.15 10.93 5.85
C ASN A 67 8.23 11.97 6.22
N TYR A 68 9.51 11.55 6.29
CA TYR A 68 10.62 12.45 6.57
C TYR A 68 10.74 13.58 5.53
N LEU A 69 10.45 13.26 4.26
CA LEU A 69 10.46 14.23 3.17
C LEU A 69 9.14 15.00 3.01
N ASN A 70 8.15 14.80 3.90
CA ASN A 70 6.79 15.33 3.79
C ASN A 70 6.14 15.06 2.42
N GLN A 71 6.44 13.89 1.84
CA GLN A 71 5.84 13.43 0.59
C GLN A 71 4.48 12.76 0.84
N ASP A 72 3.64 12.75 -0.19
CA ASP A 72 2.32 12.14 -0.10
C ASP A 72 2.44 10.62 0.06
N LEU A 73 2.01 10.12 1.23
CA LEU A 73 2.02 8.70 1.55
C LEU A 73 1.09 7.87 0.65
N ARG A 74 0.08 8.49 0.02
CA ARG A 74 -0.77 7.84 -0.99
C ARG A 74 0.06 7.38 -2.18
N ILE A 75 1.01 8.20 -2.63
CA ILE A 75 1.93 7.84 -3.71
C ILE A 75 2.78 6.62 -3.31
N CYS A 76 3.27 6.60 -2.06
CA CYS A 76 4.02 5.45 -1.54
C CYS A 76 3.17 4.16 -1.56
N LEU A 77 1.92 4.23 -1.11
CA LEU A 77 0.98 3.10 -1.13
C LEU A 77 0.67 2.62 -2.56
N MET A 78 0.47 3.55 -3.51
CA MET A 78 0.27 3.20 -4.92
C MET A 78 1.49 2.49 -5.52
N GLN A 79 2.71 2.93 -5.16
CA GLN A 79 3.95 2.27 -5.59
C GLN A 79 4.07 0.86 -5.01
N ILE A 80 3.76 0.68 -3.74
CA ILE A 80 3.75 -0.64 -3.08
C ILE A 80 2.78 -1.61 -3.77
N ALA A 81 1.57 -1.14 -4.07
CA ALA A 81 0.58 -1.94 -4.79
C ALA A 81 1.01 -2.27 -6.23
N SER A 82 1.64 -1.32 -6.93
CA SER A 82 2.19 -1.52 -8.28
C SER A 82 3.30 -2.57 -8.28
N ASP A 83 4.20 -2.52 -7.30
CA ASP A 83 5.26 -3.50 -7.14
C ASP A 83 4.71 -4.89 -6.80
N TYR A 84 3.67 -4.96 -5.98
CA TYR A 84 2.95 -6.20 -5.69
C TYR A 84 2.37 -6.83 -6.97
N ILE A 85 1.63 -6.05 -7.77
CA ILE A 85 1.05 -6.52 -9.03
C ILE A 85 2.14 -6.94 -10.03
N ARG A 86 3.24 -6.19 -10.11
CA ARG A 86 4.38 -6.54 -10.99
C ARG A 86 4.95 -7.92 -10.63
N ARG A 87 5.14 -8.19 -9.34
CA ARG A 87 5.61 -9.49 -8.84
C ARG A 87 4.60 -10.60 -9.11
N LEU A 88 3.29 -10.31 -8.99
CA LEU A 88 2.22 -11.27 -9.21
C LEU A 88 2.12 -11.72 -10.68
N ILE A 89 2.31 -10.81 -11.63
CA ILE A 89 2.22 -11.09 -13.07
C ILE A 89 3.52 -11.71 -13.61
N GLY A 90 4.64 -11.52 -12.90
CA GLY A 90 5.94 -12.09 -13.21
C GLY A 90 6.72 -11.31 -14.28
N ASP A 91 8.04 -11.49 -14.29
CA ASP A 91 8.99 -10.74 -15.13
C ASP A 91 8.84 -10.99 -16.65
N HIS A 92 8.02 -11.97 -17.05
CA HIS A 92 7.82 -12.33 -18.44
C HIS A 92 7.01 -11.29 -19.24
N TYR A 93 6.25 -10.43 -18.55
CA TYR A 93 5.50 -9.35 -19.20
C TYR A 93 6.22 -8.03 -18.96
N LYS A 94 7.04 -7.60 -19.93
CA LYS A 94 7.70 -6.28 -19.98
C LYS A 94 6.73 -5.07 -19.98
N LYS A 95 5.41 -5.28 -19.83
CA LYS A 95 4.45 -4.18 -19.77
C LYS A 95 4.54 -3.52 -18.40
N GLU A 96 4.90 -2.24 -18.42
CA GLU A 96 4.91 -1.38 -17.24
C GLU A 96 3.53 -1.36 -16.57
N CYS A 97 3.50 -1.53 -15.24
CA CYS A 97 2.29 -1.31 -14.45
C CYS A 97 1.98 0.19 -14.46
N LYS A 98 0.79 0.58 -14.94
CA LYS A 98 0.36 1.98 -14.98
C LYS A 98 -0.66 2.24 -13.88
N ILE A 99 -0.36 3.19 -13.01
CA ILE A 99 -1.31 3.67 -12.02
C ILE A 99 -2.21 4.70 -12.71
N LEU A 100 -3.51 4.45 -12.70
CA LEU A 100 -4.54 5.30 -13.26
C LEU A 100 -5.40 5.83 -12.11
N PRO A 101 -5.58 7.16 -11.99
CA PRO A 101 -6.57 7.67 -11.05
C PRO A 101 -7.96 7.30 -11.54
N LEU A 102 -8.87 6.95 -10.61
CA LEU A 102 -10.17 6.31 -10.91
C LEU A 102 -10.99 7.07 -11.95
N HIS A 103 -10.94 8.41 -11.94
CA HIS A 103 -11.64 9.24 -12.93
C HIS A 103 -11.24 8.92 -14.38
N SER A 104 -10.00 8.52 -14.63
CA SER A 104 -9.51 8.14 -15.96
C SER A 104 -10.12 6.84 -16.48
N PHE A 105 -10.55 5.96 -15.58
CA PHE A 105 -11.19 4.69 -15.93
C PHE A 105 -12.59 4.92 -16.50
N TYR A 106 -13.35 5.87 -15.93
CA TYR A 106 -14.71 6.18 -16.39
C TYR A 106 -14.76 6.76 -17.81
N TYR A 107 -13.70 7.44 -18.27
CA TYR A 107 -13.64 8.02 -19.63
C TYR A 107 -13.09 7.07 -20.70
N ARG A 108 -12.69 5.84 -20.33
CA ARG A 108 -12.18 4.83 -21.29
C ARG A 108 -13.21 3.77 -21.68
N ASN A 109 -14.45 3.86 -21.20
CA ASN A 109 -15.57 3.00 -21.58
C ASN A 109 -16.46 3.65 -22.63
#